data_AF-A0A3A1VGM0-F1
#
_entry.id   AF-A0A3A1VGM0-F1
#
_cell.length_a   1.000
_cell.length_b   1.000
_cell.length_c   1.000
_cell.angle_alpha   90.00
_cell.angle_beta   90.00
_cell.angle_gamma   90.00
#
_symmetry.space_group_name_H-M   'P 1'
#
loop_
_entity.id
_entity.type
_entity.pdbx_description
1 polymer ?
#
loop_
_entity_poly.entity_id
_entity_poly.type
_entity_poly.pdbx_seq_one_letter_code
_entity_poly.pdbx_strand_id
1 'polypeptide(L)'
;MKQFRIEPRGFKCRQVKTVEEATHWLPILGNRFEEYETTPFQLYRIFHDRYDDEFLIMDDNNNFSLIHIWHKGRYVVLEETWK
;
A
#
# COMPACT_ATOMS: atom_id res chain seq x y z
N MET A 1 0.34 -10.43 -20.42
CA MET A 1 0.15 -9.15 -19.70
C MET A 1 1.53 -8.67 -19.23
N LYS A 2 1.99 -7.51 -19.70
CA LYS A 2 3.27 -6.94 -19.26
C LYS A 2 3.10 -6.47 -17.81
N GLN A 3 3.85 -7.09 -16.90
CA GLN A 3 3.93 -6.68 -15.51
C GLN A 3 4.55 -5.28 -15.48
N PHE A 4 3.76 -4.26 -15.18
CA PHE A 4 4.26 -2.92 -14.94
C PHE A 4 5.03 -2.96 -13.61
N ARG A 5 6.31 -3.35 -13.69
CA ARG A 5 7.28 -3.07 -12.64
C ARG A 5 7.56 -1.58 -12.73
N ILE A 6 6.76 -0.80 -12.01
CA ILE A 6 7.26 0.47 -11.49
C ILE A 6 8.26 0.04 -10.41
N GLU A 7 9.48 -0.33 -10.80
CA GLU A 7 10.58 -0.36 -9.86
C GLU A 7 10.97 1.11 -9.66
N PRO A 8 10.71 1.71 -8.48
CA PRO A 8 11.35 2.98 -8.16
C PRO A 8 12.85 2.70 -8.30
N ARG A 9 13.57 3.43 -9.17
CA ARG A 9 15.00 3.20 -9.38
C ARG A 9 15.68 3.15 -8.02
N GLY A 10 16.22 2.00 -7.64
CA GLY A 10 16.85 1.82 -6.34
C GLY A 10 16.03 1.12 -5.26
N PHE A 11 14.86 0.53 -5.55
CA PHE A 11 14.06 -0.19 -4.55
C PHE A 11 13.54 -1.55 -5.07
N LYS A 12 13.63 -2.58 -4.23
CA LYS A 12 13.02 -3.89 -4.41
C LYS A 12 11.69 -3.93 -3.67
N CYS A 13 10.62 -4.19 -4.40
CA CYS A 13 9.29 -4.38 -3.83
C CYS A 13 9.01 -5.87 -3.58
N ARG A 14 8.69 -6.23 -2.33
CA ARG A 14 8.36 -7.59 -1.91
C ARG A 14 7.02 -7.61 -1.21
N GLN A 15 6.12 -8.52 -1.64
CA GLN A 15 4.86 -8.73 -0.95
C GLN A 15 5.07 -9.48 0.38
N VAL A 16 4.36 -9.04 1.42
CA VAL A 16 4.29 -9.69 2.74
C VAL A 16 2.85 -10.13 3.05
N LYS A 17 2.68 -10.93 4.10
CA LYS A 17 1.37 -11.51 4.43
C LYS A 17 0.55 -10.62 5.36
N THR A 18 1.22 -9.85 6.21
CA THR A 18 0.56 -9.09 7.27
C THR A 18 0.97 -7.63 7.20
N VAL A 19 0.19 -6.77 7.85
CA VAL A 19 0.39 -5.31 7.85
C VAL A 19 1.61 -4.91 8.70
N GLU A 20 1.88 -5.67 9.75
CA GLU A 20 2.98 -5.46 10.70
C GLU A 20 4.35 -5.62 10.03
N GLU A 21 4.42 -6.49 9.01
CA GLU A 21 5.63 -6.69 8.21
C GLU A 21 5.78 -5.65 7.09
N ALA A 22 4.75 -4.84 6.83
CA ALA A 22 4.64 -4.02 5.65
C ALA A 22 5.10 -2.58 5.90
N THR A 23 5.67 -1.97 4.85
CA THR A 23 6.01 -0.53 4.87
C THR A 23 5.02 0.28 4.04
N HIS A 24 4.42 -0.37 3.05
CA HIS A 24 3.51 0.24 2.11
C HIS A 24 2.36 -0.72 1.79
N TRP A 25 1.27 -0.17 1.32
CA TRP A 25 0.14 -0.89 0.76
C TRP A 25 -0.02 -0.53 -0.71
N LEU A 26 -0.28 -1.55 -1.53
CA LEU A 26 -0.51 -1.42 -2.96
C LEU A 26 -1.97 -1.83 -3.27
N PRO A 27 -2.88 -0.88 -3.54
CA PRO A 27 -4.22 -1.18 -4.00
C PRO A 27 -4.15 -1.95 -5.31
N ILE A 28 -4.97 -2.98 -5.42
CA ILE A 28 -5.18 -3.73 -6.66
C ILE A 28 -6.54 -3.33 -7.25
N LEU A 29 -6.66 -3.40 -8.58
CA LEU A 29 -7.95 -3.22 -9.23
C LEU A 29 -8.93 -4.28 -8.72
N GLY A 30 -9.99 -3.83 -8.06
CA GLY A 30 -11.16 -4.65 -7.79
C GLY A 30 -11.99 -4.85 -9.06
N ASN A 31 -12.81 -5.91 -9.06
CA ASN A 31 -13.86 -6.07 -10.06
C ASN A 31 -15.06 -5.20 -9.67
N ARG A 32 -15.14 -3.99 -10.26
CA ARG A 32 -16.33 -3.13 -10.47
C ARG A 32 -16.11 -1.67 -10.05
N PHE A 33 -16.95 -0.84 -10.66
CA PHE A 33 -17.23 0.59 -10.53
C PHE A 33 -17.38 1.11 -9.09
N GLU A 34 -16.42 0.85 -8.22
CA GLU A 34 -16.36 1.44 -6.89
C GLU A 34 -15.58 2.74 -6.97
N GLU A 35 -16.07 3.77 -6.30
CA GLU A 35 -15.30 4.98 -6.01
C GLU A 35 -14.16 4.54 -5.08
N TYR A 36 -12.92 4.65 -5.56
CA TYR A 36 -11.75 4.39 -4.75
C TYR A 36 -11.22 5.72 -4.23
N GLU A 37 -11.02 5.82 -2.91
CA GLU A 37 -10.29 6.91 -2.27
C GLU A 37 -8.77 6.82 -2.54
N THR A 38 -8.34 5.75 -3.22
CA THR A 38 -6.96 5.44 -3.56
C THR A 38 -6.80 5.07 -5.03
N THR A 39 -5.83 5.65 -5.70
CA THR A 39 -5.43 5.34 -7.07
C THR A 39 -4.83 3.92 -7.15
N PRO A 40 -5.42 3.02 -7.96
CA PRO A 40 -4.89 1.67 -8.15
C PRO A 40 -3.42 1.67 -8.61
N PHE A 41 -2.64 0.71 -8.11
CA PHE A 41 -1.21 0.55 -8.39
C PHE A 41 -0.29 1.68 -7.90
N GLN A 42 -0.80 2.64 -7.13
CA GLN A 42 0.02 3.61 -6.39
C GLN A 42 0.47 3.04 -5.04
N LEU A 43 1.68 3.36 -4.59
CA LEU A 43 2.17 2.90 -3.29
C LEU A 43 1.78 3.91 -2.20
N TYR A 44 1.08 3.42 -1.18
CA TYR A 44 0.70 4.22 -0.01
C TYR A 44 1.52 3.79 1.19
N ARG A 45 2.10 4.77 1.90
CA ARG A 45 2.88 4.48 3.10
C ARG A 45 1.95 4.09 4.24
N ILE A 46 2.37 3.08 5.00
CA ILE A 46 1.68 2.63 6.20
C ILE A 46 2.24 3.39 7.40
N PHE A 47 1.35 3.89 8.24
CA PHE A 47 1.65 4.52 9.52
C PHE A 47 1.09 3.65 10.65
N HIS A 48 1.77 3.61 11.78
CA HIS A 48 1.28 2.97 13.01
C HIS A 48 0.89 4.07 13.99
N ASP A 49 -0.40 4.21 14.25
CA ASP A 49 -0.87 4.99 15.37
C ASP A 49 -0.69 4.19 16.65
N ARG A 50 0.25 4.62 17.48
CA ARG A 50 0.60 3.94 18.73
C ARG A 50 -0.40 4.18 19.85
N TYR A 51 -1.27 5.19 19.72
CA TYR A 51 -2.27 5.51 20.74
C TYR A 51 -3.46 4.56 20.64
N ASP A 52 -3.95 4.36 19.42
CA ASP A 52 -5.11 3.49 19.14
C ASP A 52 -4.69 2.07 18.72
N ASP A 53 -3.39 1.82 18.56
CA ASP A 53 -2.79 0.57 18.09
C ASP A 53 -3.32 0.12 16.71
N GLU A 54 -3.43 1.07 15.79
CA GLU A 54 -3.99 0.86 14.46
C GLU A 54 -3.00 1.22 13.34
N PHE A 55 -3.13 0.53 12.20
CA PHE A 55 -2.39 0.83 10.99
C PHE A 55 -3.21 1.68 10.04
N LEU A 56 -2.62 2.76 9.58
CA LEU A 56 -3.26 3.78 8.75
C LEU A 56 -2.52 3.92 7.42
N ILE A 57 -3.25 4.34 6.38
CA ILE A 57 -2.66 4.93 5.19
C ILE A 57 -3.24 6.34 4.99
N MET A 58 -2.52 7.19 4.28
CA MET A 58 -3.02 8.50 3.85
C MET A 58 -3.52 8.37 2.41
N ASP A 59 -4.80 8.59 2.17
CA ASP A 59 -5.44 8.44 0.86
C ASP A 59 -5.12 9.61 -0.10
N ASP A 60 -5.71 9.60 -1.30
CA ASP A 60 -5.48 10.67 -2.29
C ASP A 60 -6.08 12.03 -1.88
N ASN A 61 -6.94 12.06 -0.87
CA ASN A 61 -7.57 13.26 -0.32
C ASN A 61 -6.87 13.76 0.96
N ASN A 62 -5.74 13.17 1.35
CA ASN A 62 -5.02 13.41 2.61
C ASN A 62 -5.80 13.03 3.88
N ASN A 63 -6.79 12.15 3.76
CA ASN A 63 -7.46 11.57 4.91
C ASN A 63 -6.73 10.30 5.37
N PHE A 64 -6.74 10.05 6.67
CA PHE A 64 -6.32 8.76 7.19
C PHE A 64 -7.43 7.73 6.98
N SER A 65 -7.19 6.77 6.10
CA SER A 65 -8.12 5.66 5.88
C SER A 65 -7.82 4.54 6.88
N LEU A 66 -8.86 4.19 7.64
CA LEU A 66 -8.87 3.04 8.55
C LEU A 66 -9.05 1.72 7.80
N ILE A 67 -8.86 0.62 8.53
CA ILE A 67 -8.67 -0.78 8.13
C ILE A 67 -9.62 -1.39 7.05
N HIS A 68 -10.67 -0.67 6.65
CA HIS A 68 -11.69 -1.16 5.74
C HIS A 68 -11.23 -1.40 4.29
N ILE A 69 -10.22 -0.70 3.76
CA ILE A 69 -9.79 -0.88 2.34
C ILE A 69 -8.70 -1.93 2.12
N TRP A 70 -8.08 -2.47 3.18
CA TRP A 70 -6.88 -3.30 3.07
C TRP A 70 -7.07 -4.59 2.27
N HIS A 71 -8.28 -5.17 2.33
CA HIS A 71 -8.66 -6.37 1.57
C HIS A 71 -8.65 -6.15 0.05
N LYS A 72 -8.57 -4.90 -0.42
CA LYS A 72 -8.50 -4.51 -1.84
C LYS A 72 -7.06 -4.22 -2.29
N GLY A 73 -6.06 -4.72 -1.58
CA GLY A 73 -4.66 -4.48 -1.93
C GLY A 73 -3.69 -5.53 -1.41
N ARG A 74 -2.40 -5.21 -1.54
CA ARG A 74 -1.29 -6.06 -1.13
C ARG A 74 -0.41 -5.29 -0.16
N TYR A 75 -0.04 -5.96 0.92
CA TYR A 75 0.99 -5.50 1.84
C TYR A 75 2.36 -5.68 1.20
N VAL A 76 3.18 -4.63 1.16
CA VAL A 76 4.51 -4.69 0.55
C VAL A 76 5.60 -4.00 1.39
N VAL A 77 6.82 -4.48 1.23
CA VAL A 77 8.04 -3.88 1.73
C VAL A 77 8.80 -3.29 0.56
N LEU A 78 9.23 -2.03 0.68
CA LEU A 78 10.20 -1.42 -0.22
C LEU A 78 11.57 -1.46 0.45
N GLU A 79 12.49 -2.23 -0.13
CA GLU A 79 13.87 -2.36 0.34
C GLU A 79 14.78 -1.59 -0.62
N GLU A 80 15.60 -0.64 -0.14
CA GLU A 80 16.59 0.03 -0.99
C GLU A 80 17.59 -0.99 -1.56
N THR A 81 17.85 -0.91 -2.86
CA THR A 81 18.78 -1.81 -3.57
C THR A 81 20.21 -1.26 -3.60
N TRP A 82 20.49 -0.12 -2.96
CA TRP A 82 21.81 0.49 -2.89
C TRP A 82 22.41 0.29 -1.49
N LYS A 83 23.48 -0.50 -1.43
CA LYS A 83 24.56 -0.40 -0.43
C LYS A 83 25.88 -0.37 -1.19
#